data_AF-A0A7X0L9Q2-F1
#
_entry.id   AF-A0A7X0L9Q2-F1
#
_cell.length_a   1.000
_cell.length_b   1.000
_cell.length_c   1.000
_cell.angle_alpha   90.00
_cell.angle_beta   90.00
_cell.angle_gamma   90.00
#
_symmetry.space_group_name_H-M   'P 1'
#
loop_
_entity.id
_entity.type
_entity.pdbx_description
1 polymer ?
#
loop_
_entity_poly.entity_id
_entity_poly.type
_entity_poly.pdbx_seq_one_letter_code
_entity_poly.pdbx_strand_id
1 'polypeptide(L)' 'MGQILVGTCSWTDRALVGSGWYPPGRRDAEGRLRHYAERFGVVEVDASYYALPGERNAGWGPSAHRTGSCST' A
#
# COMPACT_ATOMS: atom_id res chain seq x y z
N MET A 1 20.43 0.53 16.31
CA MET A 1 19.44 1.62 16.13
C MET A 1 18.39 1.13 15.15
N GLY A 2 17.10 1.17 15.49
CA GLY A 2 16.03 0.70 14.61
C GLY A 2 15.68 1.70 13.50
N GLN A 3 15.21 1.22 12.36
CA GLN A 3 14.66 2.07 11.30
C GLN A 3 13.16 2.28 11.53
N ILE A 4 12.71 3.54 11.42
CA ILE A 4 11.29 3.91 11.48
C ILE A 4 10.83 4.17 10.05
N LEU A 5 9.80 3.46 9.60
CA LEU A 5 9.17 3.65 8.30
C LEU A 5 7.80 4.29 8.48
N VAL A 6 7.47 5.23 7.60
CA VAL A 6 6.20 5.96 7.62
C VAL A 6 5.46 5.73 6.31
N GLY A 7 4.17 5.44 6.42
CA GLY A 7 3.23 5.27 5.32
C GLY A 7 1.82 5.62 5.78
N THR A 8 0.87 5.58 4.86
CA THR A 8 -0.56 5.76 5.11
C THR A 8 -1.30 4.44 4.94
N CYS A 9 -2.36 4.32 5.73
CA CYS A 9 -3.32 3.25 5.66
C CYS A 9 -4.41 3.64 4.67
N SER A 10 -4.99 2.67 3.96
CA SER A 10 -5.96 2.94 2.88
C SER A 10 -5.41 3.69 1.65
N TRP A 11 -4.22 3.32 1.15
CA TRP A 11 -3.64 3.88 -0.08
C TRP A 11 -4.54 3.68 -1.34
N THR A 12 -5.48 2.75 -1.30
CA THR A 12 -6.48 2.50 -2.36
C THR A 12 -7.81 3.22 -2.14
N ASP A 13 -7.96 4.04 -1.10
CA ASP A 13 -9.21 4.72 -0.78
C ASP A 13 -9.71 5.61 -1.94
N ARG A 14 -11.04 5.67 -2.12
CA ARG A 14 -11.67 6.39 -3.23
C ARG A 14 -11.39 7.90 -3.19
N ALA A 15 -11.29 8.51 -2.01
CA ALA A 15 -10.98 9.93 -1.90
C ALA A 15 -9.54 10.21 -2.33
N LEU A 16 -8.57 9.37 -1.92
CA LEU A 16 -7.18 9.50 -2.35
C LEU A 16 -7.05 9.26 -3.87
N VAL A 17 -7.69 8.20 -4.39
CA VAL A 17 -7.70 7.90 -5.82
C VAL A 17 -8.35 9.01 -6.65
N GLY A 18 -9.43 9.61 -6.14
CA GLY A 18 -10.16 10.71 -6.79
C GLY A 18 -9.49 12.08 -6.67
N SER A 19 -8.53 12.24 -5.74
CA SER A 19 -7.88 13.54 -5.45
C SER A 19 -6.93 14.03 -6.55
N GLY A 20 -6.55 13.17 -7.51
CA GLY A 20 -5.54 13.49 -8.52
C GLY A 20 -4.10 13.27 -8.06
N TRP A 21 -3.89 12.70 -6.87
CA TRP A 21 -2.56 12.35 -6.35
C TRP A 21 -1.83 11.30 -7.20
N TYR A 22 -2.58 10.36 -7.79
CA TYR A 22 -2.03 9.36 -8.71
C TYR A 22 -1.93 9.89 -10.14
N PRO A 23 -0.82 9.59 -10.85
CA PRO A 23 -0.60 10.10 -12.19
C PRO A 23 -1.61 9.52 -13.20
N PRO A 24 -2.01 10.31 -14.20
CA PRO A 24 -2.86 9.83 -15.28
C PRO A 24 -2.17 8.67 -16.01
N GLY A 25 -2.92 7.61 -16.33
CA GLY A 25 -2.42 6.41 -17.03
C GLY A 25 -2.03 5.25 -16.12
N ARG A 26 -1.83 5.45 -14.80
CA ARG A 26 -1.60 4.37 -13.82
C ARG A 26 -2.85 4.16 -12.96
N ARG A 27 -3.92 3.71 -13.60
CA ARG A 27 -5.24 3.56 -12.94
C ARG A 27 -5.44 2.19 -12.29
N ASP A 28 -4.55 1.24 -12.53
CA ASP A 28 -4.57 -0.10 -11.94
C ASP A 28 -3.89 -0.14 -10.57
N ALA A 29 -4.15 -1.20 -9.80
CA ALA A 29 -3.61 -1.34 -8.45
C ALA A 29 -2.08 -1.41 -8.43
N GLU A 30 -1.48 -2.07 -9.42
CA GLU A 30 -0.02 -2.19 -9.54
C GLU A 30 0.66 -0.86 -9.85
N GLY A 31 0.12 -0.09 -10.80
CA GLY A 31 0.64 1.23 -11.14
C GLY A 31 0.55 2.22 -9.98
N ARG A 32 -0.55 2.17 -9.22
CA ARG A 32 -0.73 2.98 -8.01
C ARG A 32 0.25 2.58 -6.91
N LEU A 33 0.44 1.28 -6.68
CA LEU A 33 1.35 0.81 -5.65
C LEU A 33 2.80 1.13 -5.97
N ARG A 34 3.23 1.03 -7.24
CA ARG A 34 4.55 1.52 -7.66
C ARG A 34 4.74 3.00 -7.37
N HIS A 35 3.74 3.83 -7.74
CA HIS A 35 3.79 5.26 -7.48
C HIS A 35 3.84 5.62 -5.98
N TYR A 36 3.13 4.84 -5.18
CA TYR A 36 3.09 4.96 -3.73
C TYR A 36 4.43 4.56 -3.09
N ALA A 37 5.00 3.42 -3.50
CA ALA A 37 6.26 2.89 -2.99
C ALA A 37 7.48 3.75 -3.34
N GLU A 38 7.39 4.57 -4.40
CA GLU A 38 8.40 5.61 -4.70
C GLU A 38 8.45 6.72 -3.64
N ARG A 39 7.38 6.90 -2.84
CA ARG A 39 7.21 8.01 -1.88
C ARG A 39 7.24 7.57 -0.42
N PHE A 40 6.69 6.39 -0.13
CA PHE A 40 6.61 5.85 1.22
C PHE A 40 7.32 4.52 1.31
N GLY A 41 8.16 4.38 2.33
CA GLY A 41 8.97 3.17 2.55
C GLY A 41 8.20 1.97 3.09
N VAL A 42 6.90 2.14 3.37
CA VAL A 42 6.01 1.08 3.86
C VAL A 42 4.58 1.30 3.36
N VAL A 43 3.88 0.20 3.09
CA VAL A 43 2.49 0.18 2.63
C VAL A 43 1.69 -0.83 3.46
N GLU A 44 0.48 -0.45 3.83
CA GLU A 44 -0.48 -1.36 4.44
C GLU A 44 -1.15 -2.25 3.37
N VAL A 45 -1.23 -3.55 3.64
CA VAL A 45 -1.95 -4.52 2.80
C VAL A 45 -3.01 -5.21 3.64
N ASP A 46 -4.24 -4.68 3.62
CA ASP A 46 -5.38 -5.29 4.32
C ASP A 46 -6.19 -6.24 3.39
N ALA A 47 -5.53 -7.30 2.92
CA ALA A 47 -6.23 -8.37 2.18
C ALA A 47 -6.93 -9.36 3.13
N SER A 48 -6.51 -9.38 4.40
CA SER A 48 -6.94 -10.33 5.44
C SER A 48 -8.41 -10.22 5.82
N TYR A 49 -9.05 -9.08 5.58
CA TYR A 49 -10.45 -8.90 5.92
C TYR A 49 -11.39 -9.81 5.11
N TYR A 50 -10.98 -10.26 3.90
CA TYR A 50 -11.81 -11.12 3.04
C TYR A 50 -11.15 -12.46 2.63
N ALA A 51 -9.82 -12.61 2.74
CA ALA A 51 -9.12 -13.86 2.49
C ALA A 51 -7.70 -13.85 3.09
N LEU A 52 -7.11 -15.02 3.37
CA LEU A 52 -5.67 -15.10 3.66
C LEU A 52 -4.87 -14.50 2.49
N PRO A 53 -3.87 -13.65 2.73
CA PRO A 53 -3.07 -13.07 1.66
C PRO A 53 -2.37 -14.18 0.88
N GLY A 54 -2.73 -14.35 -0.40
CA GLY A 54 -2.02 -15.27 -1.30
C GLY A 54 -0.58 -14.80 -1.56
N GLU A 55 0.27 -15.67 -2.10
CA GLU A 55 1.70 -15.40 -2.31
C GLU A 55 1.96 -14.12 -3.11
N ARG A 56 1.09 -13.78 -4.08
CA ARG A 56 1.14 -12.52 -4.84
C ARG A 56 1.00 -11.26 -3.96
N ASN A 57 0.25 -11.36 -2.87
CA ASN A 57 0.08 -10.28 -1.89
C ASN A 57 1.13 -10.33 -0.77
N ALA A 58 1.85 -11.45 -0.62
CA ALA A 58 2.93 -11.61 0.35
C ALA A 58 4.32 -11.29 -0.26
N GLY A 59 4.47 -11.47 -1.57
CA GLY A 59 5.71 -11.29 -2.33
C GLY A 59 6.01 -9.84 -2.74
N TRP A 60 5.80 -8.89 -1.83
CA TRP A 60 6.30 -7.52 -2.04
C TRP A 60 7.74 -7.45 -1.52
N GLY A 61 8.63 -6.83 -2.30
CA GLY A 61 10.07 -6.78 -2.04
C GLY A 61 10.46 -6.17 -0.67
N PRO A 62 11.78 -6.08 -0.36
CA PRO A 62 12.33 -5.93 1.00
C PRO A 62 11.86 -4.72 1.85
N SER A 63 11.02 -3.84 1.30
CA SER A 63 10.43 -2.68 1.98
C SER A 63 9.03 -2.93 2.57
N ALA A 64 8.40 -4.09 2.30
CA ALA A 64 7.05 -4.38 2.78
C ALA A 64 7.08 -5.04 4.17
N HIS A 65 7.05 -4.23 5.22
CA HIS A 65 6.86 -4.72 6.58
C HIS A 65 5.37 -5.00 6.84
N ARG A 66 5.07 -6.17 7.43
CA ARG A 66 3.70 -6.57 7.82
C ARG A 66 3.19 -5.64 8.92
N THR A 67 2.44 -4.60 8.57
CA THR A 67 1.77 -3.72 9.53
C THR A 67 0.33 -4.18 9.75
N GLY A 68 -0.09 -4.25 11.01
CA GLY A 68 -1.48 -4.55 11.37
C GLY A 68 -2.44 -3.47 10.87
N SER A 69 -3.72 -3.85 10.72
CA SER A 69 -4.80 -2.98 10.23
C SER A 69 -4.89 -1.70 11.06
N CYS A 70 -4.88 -0.55 10.40
CA CYS A 70 -5.17 0.74 11.02
C CYS A 70 -6.68 0.98 10.98
N SER A 71 -7.42 0.14 11.69
CA SER A 71 -8.83 0.37 11.97
C SER A 71 -8.91 1.13 13.29
N THR A 72 -9.26 2.42 13.21
CA THR A 72 -9.54 3.41 14.28
C THR A 72 -9.23 3.00 15.72
#